data_AF-A0A2P6PEV5-F1
#
_entry.id   AF-A0A2P6PEV5-F1
#
_cell.length_a   1.000
_cell.length_b   1.000
_cell.length_c   1.000
_cell.angle_alpha   90.00
_cell.angle_beta   90.00
_cell.angle_gamma   90.00
#
_symmetry.space_group_name_H-M   'P 1'
#
loop_
_entity.id
_entity.type
_entity.pdbx_description
1 polymer ?
#
loop_
_entity_poly.entity_id
_entity_poly.type
_entity_poly.pdbx_seq_one_letter_code
_entity_poly.pdbx_strand_id
1 'polypeptide(L)' 'MATDKSMGAIVLLLVCGSILLGMSPTEAKVCPQICYEAAYMTCPSSGSTHLSPSCNCCLAPEVGCKIYNSDGTRICTST' A
#
# COMPACT_ATOMS: atom_id res chain seq x y z
N MET A 1 52.34 13.24 2.32
CA MET A 1 51.04 13.84 1.93
C MET A 1 50.38 12.94 0.89
N ALA A 2 49.76 11.82 1.30
CA ALA A 2 49.06 10.91 0.37
C ALA A 2 47.95 10.07 1.02
N THR A 3 47.81 10.13 2.35
CA THR A 3 46.83 9.34 3.12
C THR A 3 45.55 10.13 3.43
N ASP A 4 45.60 11.46 3.45
CA ASP A 4 44.46 12.33 3.80
C ASP A 4 43.33 12.33 2.74
N LYS A 5 43.70 12.45 1.45
CA LYS A 5 42.73 12.51 0.35
C LYS A 5 42.00 11.19 0.10
N SER A 6 42.65 10.07 0.43
CA SER A 6 42.10 8.73 0.22
C SER A 6 41.09 8.35 1.32
N MET A 7 41.41 8.67 2.58
CA MET A 7 40.50 8.43 3.71
C MET A 7 39.20 9.25 3.60
N GLY A 8 39.28 10.52 3.21
CA GLY A 8 38.10 11.36 3.00
C GLY A 8 37.16 10.83 1.90
N ALA A 9 37.73 10.31 0.80
CA ALA A 9 36.95 9.72 -0.28
C ALA A 9 36.25 8.42 0.16
N ILE A 10 36.93 7.56 0.94
CA ILE A 10 36.34 6.32 1.47
C ILE A 10 35.20 6.64 2.44
N VAL A 11 35.39 7.60 3.35
CA VAL A 11 34.34 8.02 4.29
C VAL A 11 33.14 8.59 3.55
N LEU A 12 33.36 9.44 2.53
CA LEU A 12 32.27 9.99 1.71
C LEU A 12 31.51 8.88 0.97
N LEU A 13 32.21 7.91 0.38
CA LEU A 13 31.59 6.78 -0.31
C LEU A 13 30.79 5.89 0.64
N LEU A 14 31.29 5.64 1.86
CA LEU A 14 30.57 4.88 2.88
C LEU A 14 29.31 5.61 3.34
N VAL A 15 29.38 6.93 3.56
CA VAL A 15 28.22 7.74 3.94
C VAL A 15 27.18 7.77 2.81
N CYS A 16 27.59 8.05 1.57
CA CYS A 16 26.68 8.07 0.42
C CYS A 16 26.07 6.69 0.14
N GLY A 17 26.86 5.61 0.23
CA GLY A 17 26.37 4.25 0.04
C GLY A 17 25.33 3.84 1.08
N SER A 18 25.53 4.22 2.34
CA SER A 18 24.60 3.92 3.44
C SER A 18 23.25 4.61 3.26
N ILE A 19 23.24 5.85 2.78
CA ILE A 19 22.02 6.62 2.55
C ILE A 19 21.19 6.01 1.41
N LEU A 20 21.85 5.58 0.33
CA LEU A 20 21.19 4.97 -0.83
C LEU A 20 20.62 3.58 -0.52
N LEU A 21 21.26 2.81 0.37
CA LEU A 21 20.77 1.49 0.81
C LEU A 21 19.55 1.57 1.74
N GLY A 22 19.29 2.73 2.36
CA GLY A 22 18.16 2.93 3.28
C GLY A 22 16.84 3.27 2.60
N MET A 23 16.84 3.57 1.30
CA MET A 23 15.64 3.91 0.54
C MET A 23 15.03 2.66 -0.10
N SER A 24 14.25 1.92 0.68
CA SER A 24 13.30 0.95 0.13
C SER A 24 12.13 1.73 -0.46
N PRO A 25 11.87 1.71 -1.78
CA PRO A 25 10.65 2.29 -2.32
C PRO A 25 9.47 1.53 -1.72
N THR A 26 8.77 2.15 -0.76
CA THR A 26 7.47 1.65 -0.34
C THR A 26 6.52 1.93 -1.48
N GLU A 27 6.14 0.88 -2.21
CA GLU A 27 5.04 0.92 -3.18
C GLU A 27 3.80 1.50 -2.49
N ALA A 28 3.49 2.76 -2.79
CA ALA A 28 2.30 3.42 -2.30
C ALA A 28 1.14 3.08 -3.25
N LYS A 29 0.10 2.45 -2.72
CA LYS A 29 -1.12 2.17 -3.48
C LYS A 29 -1.82 3.50 -3.82
N VAL A 30 -1.82 3.87 -5.09
CA VAL A 30 -2.60 5.02 -5.58
C VAL A 30 -4.03 4.56 -5.86
N CYS A 31 -4.99 5.13 -5.13
CA CYS A 31 -6.40 4.80 -5.28
C CYS A 31 -7.23 5.96 -5.84
N PRO A 32 -8.21 5.68 -6.71
CA PRO A 32 -9.17 6.69 -7.12
C PRO A 32 -9.96 7.19 -5.90
N GLN A 33 -10.33 8.47 -5.93
CA GLN A 33 -11.11 9.12 -4.86
C GLN A 33 -12.63 9.01 -5.07
N ILE A 34 -13.07 8.27 -6.09
CA ILE A 34 -14.49 8.05 -6.39
C ILE A 34 -15.00 6.89 -5.54
N CYS A 35 -16.14 7.10 -4.86
CA CYS A 35 -16.77 6.08 -4.03
C CYS A 35 -17.95 5.40 -4.74
N TYR A 36 -18.16 4.14 -4.40
CA TYR A 36 -19.37 3.41 -4.76
C TYR A 36 -20.50 3.72 -3.78
N GLU A 37 -21.73 3.72 -4.27
CA GLU A 37 -22.94 3.69 -3.45
C GLU A 37 -23.20 2.25 -2.95
N ALA A 38 -22.26 1.74 -2.16
CA ALA A 38 -22.29 0.38 -1.65
C ALA A 38 -23.11 0.26 -0.36
N ALA A 39 -23.71 -0.91 -0.15
CA ALA A 39 -24.48 -1.20 1.05
C ALA A 39 -23.63 -1.88 2.14
N TYR A 40 -22.78 -2.83 1.75
CA TYR A 40 -21.93 -3.57 2.68
C TYR A 40 -20.72 -4.18 1.97
N MET A 41 -19.77 -4.66 2.76
CA MET A 41 -18.66 -5.47 2.26
C MET A 41 -18.48 -6.75 3.09
N THR A 42 -17.81 -7.74 2.51
CA THR A 42 -17.30 -8.92 3.21
C THR A 42 -15.82 -9.07 2.93
N CYS A 43 -15.06 -9.54 3.91
CA CYS A 43 -13.61 -9.73 3.77
C CYS A 43 -13.19 -11.12 4.27
N PRO A 44 -12.11 -11.71 3.72
CA PRO A 44 -11.67 -13.06 4.09
C PRO A 44 -11.51 -13.25 5.60
N SER A 45 -10.97 -12.27 6.32
CA SER A 45 -10.78 -12.31 7.77
C SER A 45 -12.07 -12.38 8.58
N SER A 46 -13.18 -11.87 8.04
CA SER A 46 -14.48 -11.76 8.71
C SER A 46 -15.53 -12.74 8.16
N GLY A 47 -15.14 -13.57 7.19
CA GLY A 47 -16.00 -14.55 6.53
C GLY A 47 -17.20 -13.90 5.86
N SER A 48 -18.40 -14.31 6.27
CA SER A 48 -19.68 -13.83 5.69
C SER A 48 -20.27 -12.64 6.45
N THR A 49 -19.56 -12.07 7.41
CA THR A 49 -20.07 -10.93 8.19
C THR A 49 -20.18 -9.70 7.30
N HIS A 50 -21.33 -9.03 7.32
CA HIS A 50 -21.53 -7.77 6.61
C HIS A 50 -20.89 -6.63 7.40
N LEU A 51 -19.85 -6.02 6.83
CA LEU A 51 -19.14 -4.88 7.38
C LEU A 51 -19.56 -3.59 6.66
N SER A 52 -19.32 -2.45 7.29
CA SER A 52 -19.42 -1.14 6.63
C SER A 52 -18.55 -1.12 5.38
N PRO A 53 -19.08 -0.75 4.21
CA PRO A 53 -18.32 -0.81 2.97
C PRO A 53 -17.22 0.23 2.96
N SER A 54 -16.08 -0.14 2.39
CA SER A 54 -15.06 0.83 2.00
C SER A 54 -15.56 1.68 0.82
N CYS A 55 -15.04 2.90 0.68
CA CYS A 55 -15.41 3.81 -0.42
C CYS A 55 -15.27 3.14 -1.80
N ASN A 56 -14.17 2.44 -2.06
CA ASN A 56 -13.98 1.60 -3.25
C ASN A 56 -13.05 0.42 -2.95
N CYS A 57 -12.88 -0.49 -3.91
CA CYS A 57 -12.11 -1.72 -3.70
C CYS A 57 -10.60 -1.48 -3.55
N CYS A 58 -10.05 -0.37 -4.04
CA CYS A 58 -8.65 -0.05 -3.85
C CYS A 58 -8.35 0.34 -2.39
N LEU A 59 -9.33 0.98 -1.74
CA LEU A 59 -9.27 1.39 -0.33
C LEU A 59 -9.74 0.29 0.64
N ALA A 60 -10.04 -0.90 0.14
CA ALA A 60 -10.43 -2.00 1.00
C ALA A 60 -9.26 -2.41 1.91
N PRO A 61 -9.55 -2.84 3.16
CA PRO A 61 -8.52 -3.07 4.18
C PRO A 61 -7.60 -4.25 3.87
N GLU A 62 -8.05 -5.21 3.06
CA GLU A 62 -7.26 -6.36 2.64
C GLU A 62 -7.65 -6.85 1.25
N VAL A 63 -6.74 -7.59 0.63
CA VAL A 63 -6.96 -8.27 -0.65
C VAL A 63 -8.07 -9.32 -0.50
N GLY A 64 -8.94 -9.41 -1.50
CA GLY A 64 -10.06 -10.35 -1.50
C GLY A 64 -11.32 -9.86 -0.79
N CYS A 65 -11.30 -8.67 -0.16
CA CYS A 65 -12.53 -7.98 0.26
C CYS A 65 -13.45 -7.75 -0.94
N LYS A 66 -14.75 -7.97 -0.76
CA LYS A 66 -15.79 -7.83 -1.78
C LYS A 66 -16.78 -6.77 -1.32
N ILE A 67 -17.11 -5.83 -2.20
CA ILE A 67 -18.08 -4.76 -1.93
C ILE A 67 -19.35 -5.04 -2.71
N TYR A 68 -20.51 -4.82 -2.09
CA TYR A 68 -21.83 -5.17 -2.61
C TYR A 68 -22.80 -3.99 -2.59
N ASN A 69 -23.70 -3.95 -3.58
CA ASN A 69 -24.87 -3.08 -3.59
C ASN A 69 -25.96 -3.63 -2.65
N SER A 70 -27.02 -2.83 -2.44
CA SER A 70 -28.16 -3.21 -1.57
C SER A 70 -28.93 -4.44 -2.03
N ASP A 71 -28.88 -4.77 -3.33
CA ASP A 71 -29.50 -5.97 -3.91
C ASP A 71 -28.63 -7.24 -3.74
N GLY A 72 -27.46 -7.11 -3.12
CA GLY A 72 -26.49 -8.20 -2.97
C GLY A 72 -25.63 -8.45 -4.20
N THR A 73 -25.74 -7.65 -5.27
CA THR A 73 -24.86 -7.72 -6.42
C THR A 73 -23.46 -7.24 -6.04
N ARG A 74 -22.44 -8.04 -6.36
CA ARG A 74 -21.04 -7.68 -6.11
C ARG A 74 -20.60 -6.59 -7.09
N ILE A 75 -20.13 -5.48 -6.56
CA ILE A 75 -19.57 -4.35 -7.33
C ILE A 75 -18.14 -4.69 -7.76
N CYS A 76 -17.30 -5.10 -6.80
CA CYS A 76 -15.89 -5.35 -7.06
C CYS A 76 -15.25 -6.27 -5.99
N THR A 77 -14.00 -6.66 -6.22
CA THR A 77 -13.14 -7.40 -5.27
C THR A 77 -11.77 -6.72 -5.20
N SER A 78 -11.24 -6.52 -4.00
CA SER A 78 -9.92 -5.95 -3.75
C SER A 78 -8.80 -6.86 -4.24
N THR A 79 -7.79 -6.28 -4.89
CA THR A 79 -6.61 -6.94 -5.46
C THR A 79 -5.33 -6.22 -5.08
#